data_AF-A0A388TEC0-F1
#
_entry.id   AF-A0A388TEC0-F1
#
_cell.length_a   1.000
_cell.length_b   1.000
_cell.length_c   1.000
_cell.angle_alpha   90.00
_cell.angle_beta   90.00
_cell.angle_gamma   90.00
#
_symmetry.space_group_name_H-M   'P 1'
#
loop_
_entity.id
_entity.type
_entity.pdbx_description
1 polymer ?
#
loop_
_entity_poly.entity_id
_entity_poly.type
_entity_poly.pdbx_seq_one_letter_code
_entity_poly.pdbx_strand_id
1 'polypeptide(L)'
;MAILQVRDIDDRLYDSLKQKAQSDNRSISQEVVVILETYLANPSADNTNPTQEFLKLSWADTRDADEIITAIRKDRKNKKSFGEYNGVFAGY
;
A
#
# COMPACT_ATOMS: atom_id res chain seq x y z
N MET A 1 -11.90 -32.21 6.53
CA MET A 1 -10.79 -31.30 6.16
C MET A 1 -10.49 -31.50 4.69
N ALA A 2 -10.68 -30.46 3.88
CA ALA A 2 -10.22 -30.49 2.50
C ALA A 2 -8.74 -30.14 2.47
N ILE A 3 -7.95 -30.84 1.66
CA ILE A 3 -6.55 -30.52 1.42
C ILE A 3 -6.47 -30.02 -0.02
N LEU A 4 -6.04 -28.76 -0.19
CA LEU A 4 -5.76 -28.20 -1.50
C LEU A 4 -4.30 -28.48 -1.83
N GLN A 5 -4.05 -29.23 -2.90
CA GLN A 5 -2.72 -29.41 -3.47
C GLN A 5 -2.60 -28.58 -4.74
N VAL A 6 -1.62 -27.69 -4.79
CA VAL A 6 -1.26 -26.93 -5.98
C VAL A 6 -0.10 -27.65 -6.66
N ARG A 7 -0.23 -27.94 -7.95
CA ARG A 7 0.82 -28.54 -8.78
C ARG A 7 1.43 -27.48 -9.69
N ASP A 8 2.68 -27.71 -10.09
CA ASP A 8 3.41 -26.86 -11.05
C ASP A 8 3.47 -25.39 -10.64
N ILE A 9 3.68 -25.13 -9.35
CA ILE A 9 3.90 -23.77 -8.85
C ILE A 9 5.28 -23.28 -9.32
N ASP A 10 5.32 -22.08 -9.89
CA ASP A 10 6.58 -21.42 -10.24
C ASP A 10 7.41 -21.16 -8.97
N ASP A 11 8.70 -21.50 -9.01
CA ASP A 11 9.60 -21.38 -7.86
C ASP A 11 9.67 -19.94 -7.34
N ARG A 12 9.61 -18.93 -8.22
CA ARG A 12 9.63 -17.50 -7.82
C ARG A 12 8.36 -17.14 -7.07
N LEU A 13 7.21 -17.70 -7.47
CA LEU A 13 5.95 -17.51 -6.77
C LEU A 13 6.01 -18.16 -5.39
N TYR A 14 6.53 -19.38 -5.30
CA TYR A 14 6.71 -20.07 -4.03
C TYR A 14 7.64 -19.31 -3.08
N ASP A 15 8.76 -18.78 -3.58
CA ASP A 15 9.70 -17.98 -2.80
C ASP A 15 9.06 -16.67 -2.32
N SER A 16 8.28 -16.00 -3.17
CA SER A 16 7.54 -14.79 -2.79
C SER A 16 6.53 -15.08 -1.68
N LEU A 17 5.81 -16.20 -1.79
CA LEU A 17 4.89 -16.69 -0.75
C LEU A 17 5.61 -16.98 0.57
N LYS A 18 6.79 -17.60 0.49
CA LYS A 18 7.61 -17.91 1.67
C LYS A 18 8.10 -16.64 2.37
N GLN A 19 8.55 -15.64 1.63
CA GLN A 19 8.99 -14.35 2.19
C GLN A 19 7.83 -13.63 2.90
N LYS A 20 6.65 -13.60 2.27
CA LYS A 20 5.45 -13.01 2.85
C LYS A 20 4.98 -13.75 4.11
N ALA A 21 4.95 -15.08 4.07
CA ALA A 21 4.61 -15.88 5.24
C ALA A 21 5.58 -15.61 6.41
N GLN A 22 6.88 -15.46 6.11
CA GLN A 22 7.88 -15.12 7.10
C GLN A 22 7.71 -13.71 7.69
N SER A 23 7.41 -12.69 6.86
CA SER A 23 7.15 -11.33 7.36
C SER A 23 5.95 -11.29 8.31
N ASP A 24 4.94 -12.10 8.01
CA ASP A 24 3.69 -12.11 8.74
C ASP A 24 3.71 -13.11 9.93
N ASN A 25 4.85 -13.79 10.16
CA ASN A 25 5.03 -14.83 11.18
C ASN A 25 3.99 -15.96 11.10
N ARG A 26 3.65 -16.38 9.88
CA ARG A 26 2.68 -17.45 9.59
C ARG A 26 3.32 -18.60 8.83
N SER A 27 2.68 -19.77 8.89
CA SER A 27 3.04 -20.87 7.98
C SER A 27 2.60 -20.56 6.55
N ILE A 28 3.29 -21.13 5.55
CA ILE A 28 2.95 -20.93 4.13
C ILE A 28 1.49 -21.36 3.85
N SER A 29 1.05 -22.50 4.38
CA SER A 29 -0.33 -22.97 4.20
C SER A 29 -1.36 -21.99 4.76
N GLN A 30 -1.10 -21.41 5.92
CA GLN A 30 -1.98 -20.39 6.50
C GLN A 30 -1.94 -19.09 5.68
N GLU A 31 -0.77 -18.67 5.20
CA GLU A 31 -0.62 -17.50 4.35
C GLU A 31 -1.46 -17.62 3.08
N VAL A 32 -1.41 -18.79 2.42
CA VAL A 32 -2.24 -19.07 1.23
C VAL A 32 -3.72 -18.96 1.56
N VAL A 33 -4.18 -19.51 2.70
CA VAL A 33 -5.58 -19.41 3.11
C VAL A 33 -5.97 -17.95 3.35
N VAL A 34 -5.15 -17.18 4.06
CA VAL A 34 -5.42 -15.76 4.32
C VAL A 34 -5.50 -14.96 3.03
N ILE A 35 -4.60 -15.20 2.07
CA ILE A 35 -4.65 -14.55 0.76
C ILE A 35 -5.97 -14.88 0.06
N LEU A 36 -6.38 -16.15 0.04
CA LEU A 36 -7.63 -16.59 -0.59
C LEU A 36 -8.85 -15.99 0.11
N GLU A 37 -8.89 -16.02 1.45
CA GLU A 37 -9.97 -15.41 2.24
C GLU A 37 -10.07 -13.91 1.98
N THR A 38 -8.94 -13.21 1.97
CA THR A 38 -8.88 -11.77 1.71
C THR A 38 -9.36 -11.44 0.30
N TYR A 39 -8.93 -12.23 -0.69
CA TYR A 39 -9.34 -12.07 -2.08
C TYR A 39 -10.85 -12.30 -2.25
N LEU A 40 -11.37 -13.39 -1.67
CA LEU A 40 -12.80 -13.73 -1.77
C LEU A 40 -13.69 -12.81 -0.93
N ALA A 41 -13.19 -12.26 0.18
CA ALA A 41 -13.91 -11.29 0.99
C ALA A 41 -14.05 -9.92 0.32
N ASN A 42 -13.16 -9.59 -0.64
CA ASN A 42 -13.17 -8.33 -1.39
C ASN A 42 -13.38 -8.55 -2.90
N PRO A 43 -14.58 -8.97 -3.34
CA PRO A 43 -14.90 -9.16 -4.76
C PRO A 43 -14.78 -7.87 -5.61
N SER A 44 -14.65 -6.70 -4.97
CA SER A 44 -14.52 -5.40 -5.62
C SER A 44 -13.08 -4.91 -5.76
N ALA A 45 -12.11 -5.47 -5.03
CA ALA A 45 -10.73 -4.95 -5.02
C ALA A 45 -10.03 -5.09 -6.39
N ASP A 46 -10.40 -6.09 -7.18
CA ASP A 46 -9.91 -6.26 -8.56
C ASP A 46 -10.52 -5.27 -9.56
N ASN A 47 -11.59 -4.55 -9.20
CA ASN A 47 -12.33 -3.67 -10.13
C ASN A 47 -12.21 -2.17 -9.79
N THR A 48 -11.59 -1.83 -8.67
CA THR A 48 -11.33 -0.43 -8.32
C THR A 48 -9.95 -0.03 -8.82
N ASN A 49 -9.94 0.67 -9.97
CA ASN A 49 -8.75 1.38 -10.42
C ASN A 49 -8.32 2.33 -9.27
N PRO A 50 -7.12 2.14 -8.67
CA PRO A 50 -6.67 2.95 -7.54
C PRO A 50 -6.64 4.44 -7.87
N THR A 51 -6.45 4.80 -9.15
CA THR A 51 -6.56 6.17 -9.63
C THR A 51 -7.99 6.71 -9.53
N GLN A 52 -9.01 5.90 -9.82
CA GLN A 52 -10.42 6.32 -9.66
C GLN A 52 -10.81 6.47 -8.20
N GLU A 53 -10.28 5.64 -7.31
CA GLU A 53 -10.52 5.79 -5.88
C GLU A 53 -9.83 7.05 -5.33
N PHE A 54 -8.61 7.33 -5.77
CA PHE A 54 -7.90 8.57 -5.47
C PHE A 54 -8.65 9.82 -5.99
N LEU A 55 -9.21 9.73 -7.21
CA LEU A 55 -10.04 10.79 -7.79
C LEU A 55 -11.38 10.97 -7.07
N LYS A 56 -11.99 9.90 -6.53
CA LYS A 56 -13.18 10.00 -5.66
C LYS A 56 -12.86 10.62 -4.30
N LEU A 57 -11.66 10.36 -3.77
CA LEU A 57 -11.15 11.00 -2.57
C LEU A 57 -10.70 12.45 -2.81
N SER A 58 -10.59 12.88 -4.07
CA SER A 58 -10.39 14.29 -4.44
C SER A 58 -11.68 15.06 -4.19
N TRP A 59 -11.89 15.37 -2.91
CA TRP A 59 -12.66 16.48 -2.40
C TRP A 59 -12.74 17.62 -3.44
N ALA A 60 -13.99 17.99 -3.76
CA ALA A 60 -14.28 19.23 -4.46
C ALA A 60 -13.82 20.38 -3.57
N ASP A 61 -12.56 20.79 -3.69
CA ASP A 61 -12.07 21.99 -3.03
C ASP A 61 -12.84 23.18 -3.59
N THR A 62 -13.70 23.77 -2.76
CA THR A 62 -14.45 24.98 -3.11
C THR A 62 -13.58 26.23 -3.05
N ARG A 63 -12.32 26.12 -2.60
CA ARG A 63 -11.38 27.24 -2.58
C ARG A 63 -10.89 27.54 -3.98
N ASP A 64 -10.75 28.83 -4.26
CA ASP A 64 -10.18 29.29 -5.51
C ASP A 64 -8.68 28.93 -5.58
N ALA A 65 -8.17 28.78 -6.80
CA ALA A 65 -6.78 28.40 -7.04
C ALA A 65 -5.78 29.32 -6.33
N ASP A 66 -6.08 30.62 -6.22
CA ASP A 66 -5.21 31.60 -5.56
C ASP A 66 -5.14 31.39 -4.04
N GLU A 67 -6.24 30.97 -3.41
CA GLU A 67 -6.27 30.62 -1.98
C GLU A 67 -5.47 29.35 -1.69
N ILE A 68 -5.53 28.37 -2.60
CA ILE A 68 -4.75 27.13 -2.48
C ILE A 68 -3.25 27.46 -2.62
N ILE A 69 -2.86 28.28 -3.59
CA ILE A 69 -1.47 28.68 -3.82
C ILE A 69 -0.92 29.43 -2.60
N THR A 70 -1.67 30.38 -2.05
CA THR A 70 -1.24 31.15 -0.88
C THR A 70 -1.13 30.29 0.37
N ALA A 71 -2.07 29.36 0.59
CA ALA A 71 -2.01 28.39 1.69
C ALA A 71 -0.77 27.49 1.59
N ILE A 72 -0.50 26.91 0.42
CA ILE A 72 0.69 26.06 0.19
C ILE A 72 1.99 26.85 0.41
N ARG A 73 2.05 28.10 -0.05
CA ARG A 73 3.23 28.97 0.14
C ARG A 73 3.43 29.33 1.60
N LYS A 74 2.36 29.56 2.36
CA LYS A 74 2.41 29.84 3.80
C LYS A 74 2.88 28.63 4.59
N ASP A 75 2.37 27.45 4.25
CA ASP A 75 2.72 26.20 4.93
C ASP A 75 4.20 25.82 4.69
N ARG A 76 4.70 26.02 3.48
CA ARG A 76 6.13 25.89 3.14
C ARG A 76 7.04 26.83 3.94
N LYS A 77 6.59 28.05 4.25
CA LYS A 77 7.38 29.01 5.04
C LYS A 77 7.37 28.69 6.55
N ASN A 78 6.36 27.98 7.03
CA ASN A 78 6.23 27.62 8.45
C ASN A 78 6.88 26.28 8.83
N LYS A 79 7.19 25.40 7.86
CA LYS A 79 7.98 24.20 8.14
C LYS A 79 9.48 24.52 8.25
N LYS A 80 9.93 24.88 9.46
CA LYS A 80 11.29 24.51 9.89
C LYS A 80 11.30 23.01 10.18
N SER A 81 11.26 22.16 9.15
CA SER A 81 11.34 20.69 9.32
C SER A 81 12.57 20.08 8.66
N PHE A 82 13.70 20.77 8.79
CA PHE A 82 15.01 20.14 8.98
C PHE A 82 15.72 20.90 10.09
N GLY A 83 15.19 20.74 11.31
CA GLY A 83 15.94 21.07 12.52
C GLY A 83 16.91 19.93 12.80
N GLU A 84 18.21 20.23 12.70
CA GLU A 84 19.40 19.53 13.25
C GLU A 84 19.58 18.00 13.21
N TYR A 85 18.66 17.17 12.73
CA TYR A 85 18.91 15.72 12.63
C TYR A 85 18.56 15.14 11.25
N ASN A 86 19.64 14.82 10.53
CA ASN A 86 19.83 13.85 9.43
C ASN A 86 18.56 13.24 8.81
N GLY A 87 18.16 13.76 7.65
CA GLY A 87 17.27 13.05 6.75
C GLY A 87 18.00 11.92 6.04
N VAL A 88 17.63 10.68 6.38
CA VAL A 88 17.45 9.40 5.64
C VAL A 88 18.21 9.13 4.29
N PHE A 89 19.16 9.94 3.86
CA PHE A 89 20.01 9.70 2.69
C PHE A 89 21.49 9.86 3.04
N ALA A 90 21.96 9.11 4.03
CA ALA A 90 23.38 8.94 4.31
C ALA A 90 23.75 7.44 4.32
N GLY A 91 24.59 7.03 3.35
CA GLY A 91 25.21 5.69 3.18
C GLY A 91 24.39 4.74 2.31
N TYR A 92 24.90 3.95 1.35
CA TYR A 92 26.21 3.29 1.18
C TYR A 92 26.84 2.77 2.48
#